data_AF-A0A1Q8AMH7-F1
#
_entry.id   AF-A0A1Q8AMH7-F1
#
_cell.length_a   1.000
_cell.length_b   1.000
_cell.length_c   1.000
_cell.angle_alpha   90.00
_cell.angle_beta   90.00
_cell.angle_gamma   90.00
#
_symmetry.space_group_name_H-M   'P 1'
#
loop_
_entity.id
_entity.type
_entity.pdbx_description
1 polymer ?
#
loop_
_entity_poly.entity_id
_entity_poly.type
_entity_poly.pdbx_seq_one_letter_code
_entity_poly.pdbx_strand_id
1 'polypeptide(L)'
;MHGRLEIQGDLKVAGNVEGELKASGDVSVDSTANVQATIEGSNISVRGQVNGNVTARRRLTLGGSGRLNGDVKVSRLTVEDGATLNGNVTMAPEKS
;
A
#
# COMPACT_ATOMS: atom_id res chain seq x y z
N MET A 1 -1.88 -7.45 15.06
CA MET A 1 -3.33 -7.57 14.83
C MET A 1 -3.50 -8.49 13.65
N HIS A 2 -4.27 -9.57 13.78
CA HIS A 2 -4.56 -10.51 12.69
C HIS A 2 -6.06 -10.39 12.38
N GLY A 3 -6.42 -10.16 11.12
CA GLY A 3 -7.81 -10.08 10.70
C GLY A 3 -8.03 -9.14 9.52
N ARG A 4 -9.31 -8.94 9.17
CA ARG A 4 -9.75 -7.99 8.15
C ARG A 4 -10.18 -6.69 8.81
N LEU A 5 -9.58 -5.58 8.40
CA LEU A 5 -9.94 -4.23 8.82
C LEU A 5 -10.53 -3.48 7.63
N GLU A 6 -11.77 -3.04 7.78
CA GLU A 6 -12.44 -2.19 6.80
C GLU A 6 -12.74 -0.82 7.39
N ILE A 7 -12.32 0.23 6.69
CA ILE A 7 -12.50 1.62 7.13
C ILE A 7 -13.20 2.41 6.03
N GLN A 8 -14.24 3.15 6.44
CA GLN A 8 -14.85 4.19 5.62
C GLN A 8 -14.13 5.51 5.89
N GLY A 9 -13.13 5.84 5.07
CA GLY A 9 -12.23 6.98 5.25
C GLY A 9 -10.77 6.59 5.07
N ASP A 10 -9.89 7.43 5.59
CA ASP A 10 -8.43 7.26 5.49
C ASP A 10 -7.89 6.33 6.58
N LEU A 11 -6.82 5.61 6.26
CA LEU A 11 -6.11 4.72 7.17
C LEU A 11 -4.64 5.10 7.26
N LYS A 12 -4.14 5.22 8.50
CA LYS A 12 -2.72 5.39 8.79
C LYS A 12 -2.19 4.19 9.59
N VAL A 13 -1.09 3.61 9.13
CA VAL A 13 -0.43 2.47 9.75
C VAL A 13 0.98 2.88 10.19
N ALA A 14 1.24 2.83 11.49
CA ALA A 14 2.52 3.22 12.10
C ALA A 14 3.23 2.08 12.87
N GLY A 15 2.67 0.86 12.84
CA GLY A 15 3.18 -0.29 13.60
C GLY A 15 3.05 -1.61 12.84
N ASN A 16 3.03 -2.72 13.56
CA ASN A 16 2.97 -4.06 12.99
C ASN A 16 1.54 -4.52 12.76
N VAL A 17 1.21 -4.88 11.52
CA VAL A 17 -0.15 -5.29 11.11
C VAL A 17 -0.08 -6.53 10.22
N GLU A 18 -1.01 -7.45 10.41
CA GLU A 18 -1.13 -8.66 9.60
C GLU A 18 -2.59 -8.91 9.18
N GLY A 19 -2.82 -9.36 7.94
CA GLY A 19 -4.13 -9.74 7.43
C GLY A 19 -4.59 -8.95 6.20
N GLU A 20 -5.75 -8.29 6.28
CA GLU A 20 -6.36 -7.57 5.16
C GLU A 20 -6.74 -6.15 5.58
N LEU A 21 -6.29 -5.14 4.82
CA LEU A 21 -6.57 -3.74 5.07
C LEU A 21 -7.33 -3.15 3.88
N LYS A 22 -8.55 -2.68 4.12
CA LYS A 22 -9.37 -2.04 3.09
C LYS A 22 -9.89 -0.70 3.56
N ALA A 23 -9.51 0.35 2.84
CA ALA A 23 -9.98 1.72 3.09
C ALA A 23 -10.77 2.24 1.88
N SER A 24 -11.84 3.00 2.12
CA SER A 24 -12.49 3.75 1.04
C SER A 24 -11.70 5.01 0.65
N GLY A 25 -10.92 5.57 1.58
CA GLY A 25 -10.02 6.70 1.37
C GLY A 25 -8.56 6.30 1.13
N ASP A 26 -7.65 7.16 1.56
CA ASP A 26 -6.22 7.01 1.36
C ASP A 26 -5.57 6.15 2.46
N VAL A 27 -4.51 5.43 2.10
CA VAL A 27 -3.74 4.58 3.03
C VAL A 27 -2.30 5.07 3.11
N SER A 28 -1.80 5.29 4.31
CA SER A 28 -0.40 5.64 4.56
C SER A 28 0.27 4.61 5.48
N VAL A 29 1.40 4.06 5.03
CA VAL A 29 2.27 3.18 5.81
C VAL A 29 3.53 3.96 6.15
N ASP A 30 3.66 4.33 7.42
CA ASP A 30 4.81 5.11 7.93
C ASP A 30 6.10 4.29 7.89
N SER A 31 7.24 4.97 7.97
CA SER A 31 8.58 4.38 7.85
C SER A 31 8.92 3.32 8.90
N THR A 32 8.27 3.34 10.06
CA THR A 32 8.48 2.37 11.15
C THR A 32 7.55 1.16 11.07
N ALA A 33 6.60 1.14 10.14
CA ALA A 33 5.60 0.10 10.05
C ALA A 33 6.12 -1.15 9.30
N ASN A 34 5.76 -2.33 9.80
CA ASN A 34 5.92 -3.61 9.10
C ASN A 34 4.55 -4.24 8.89
N VAL A 35 4.15 -4.36 7.63
CA VAL A 35 2.81 -4.82 7.25
C VAL A 35 2.93 -6.14 6.51
N GLN A 36 2.26 -7.18 7.01
CA GLN A 36 2.11 -8.49 6.36
C GLN A 36 0.65 -8.65 5.96
N ALA A 37 0.22 -7.88 4.96
CA ALA A 37 -1.19 -7.77 4.62
C ALA A 37 -1.42 -7.43 3.16
N THR A 38 -2.60 -7.80 2.65
CA THR A 38 -3.13 -7.22 1.42
C THR A 38 -3.74 -5.85 1.74
N ILE A 39 -3.42 -4.84 0.93
CA ILE A 39 -3.85 -3.45 1.14
C ILE A 39 -4.67 -2.97 -0.05
N GLU A 40 -5.86 -2.42 0.20
CA GLU A 40 -6.70 -1.74 -0.79
C GLU A 40 -7.06 -0.32 -0.33
N GLY A 41 -6.90 0.65 -1.23
CA GLY A 41 -7.17 2.07 -0.95
C GLY A 41 -7.28 2.93 -2.20
N SER A 42 -7.60 4.23 -2.02
CA SER A 42 -7.66 5.22 -3.09
C SER A 42 -6.25 5.61 -3.55
N ASN A 43 -5.55 6.42 -2.77
CA ASN A 43 -4.11 6.61 -2.87
C ASN A 43 -3.42 5.81 -1.76
N ILE A 44 -2.28 5.19 -2.07
CA ILE A 44 -1.49 4.43 -1.11
C ILE A 44 -0.08 5.01 -1.09
N SER A 45 0.43 5.35 0.08
CA SER A 45 1.81 5.79 0.30
C SER A 45 2.51 4.80 1.22
N VAL A 46 3.66 4.27 0.79
CA VAL A 46 4.46 3.32 1.57
C VAL A 46 5.86 3.89 1.80
N ARG A 47 6.20 4.13 3.05
CA ARG A 47 7.56 4.47 3.51
C ARG A 47 8.19 3.37 4.38
N GLY A 48 7.37 2.47 4.93
CA GLY A 48 7.80 1.31 5.71
C GLY A 48 7.95 0.04 4.86
N GLN A 49 7.80 -1.12 5.49
CA GLN A 49 7.86 -2.42 4.82
C GLN A 49 6.47 -3.04 4.67
N VAL A 50 6.15 -3.48 3.45
CA VAL A 50 4.93 -4.21 3.11
C VAL A 50 5.32 -5.53 2.45
N ASN A 51 4.82 -6.64 3.01
CA ASN A 51 4.85 -7.96 2.38
C ASN A 51 3.40 -8.39 2.14
N GLY A 52 2.96 -8.32 0.90
CA GLY A 52 1.57 -8.56 0.50
C GLY A 52 1.16 -7.72 -0.70
N ASN A 53 0.01 -8.05 -1.27
CA ASN A 53 -0.46 -7.43 -2.50
C ASN A 53 -1.08 -6.05 -2.23
N VAL A 54 -0.90 -5.11 -3.16
CA VAL A 54 -1.39 -3.75 -3.01
C VAL A 54 -2.27 -3.37 -4.19
N THR A 55 -3.51 -2.97 -3.90
CA THR A 55 -4.45 -2.42 -4.89
C THR A 55 -4.71 -0.95 -4.57
N ALA A 56 -4.06 -0.06 -5.31
CA ALA A 56 -4.31 1.37 -5.25
C ALA A 56 -5.23 1.79 -6.41
N ARG A 57 -6.44 2.25 -6.10
CA ARG A 57 -7.41 2.64 -7.14
C ARG A 57 -6.90 3.81 -7.99
N ARG A 58 -6.10 4.70 -7.40
CA ARG A 58 -5.58 5.90 -8.07
C ARG A 58 -4.06 5.89 -8.15
N ARG A 59 -3.37 6.09 -7.02
CA ARG A 59 -1.91 6.23 -6.99
C ARG A 59 -1.28 5.32 -5.94
N LEU A 60 -0.17 4.68 -6.28
CA LEU A 60 0.79 4.13 -5.31
C LEU A 60 2.06 4.98 -5.35
N THR A 61 2.48 5.47 -4.19
CA THR A 61 3.79 6.09 -3.98
C THR A 61 4.61 5.20 -3.05
N LEU A 62 5.73 4.68 -3.55
CA LEU A 62 6.79 4.09 -2.72
C LEU A 62 7.84 5.16 -2.48
N GLY A 63 7.99 5.59 -1.23
CA GLY A 63 8.83 6.73 -0.87
C GLY A 63 9.87 6.41 0.19
N GLY A 64 10.94 7.22 0.25
CA GLY A 64 12.06 7.01 1.17
C GLY A 64 12.67 5.61 1.07
N SER A 65 12.84 4.92 2.20
CA SER A 65 13.33 3.53 2.25
C SER A 65 12.21 2.48 2.15
N GLY A 66 11.06 2.84 1.57
CA GLY A 66 9.90 1.97 1.48
C GLY A 66 10.19 0.68 0.70
N ARG A 67 9.73 -0.46 1.23
CA ARG A 67 9.89 -1.77 0.60
C ARG A 67 8.54 -2.44 0.41
N LEU A 68 8.24 -2.87 -0.81
CA LEU A 68 7.04 -3.62 -1.13
C LEU A 68 7.44 -4.93 -1.78
N ASN A 69 7.09 -6.05 -1.15
CA ASN A 69 7.22 -7.39 -1.72
C ASN A 69 5.81 -7.95 -1.94
N GLY A 70 5.38 -8.07 -3.19
CA GLY A 70 4.04 -8.46 -3.56
C GLY A 70 3.59 -7.84 -4.88
N ASP A 71 2.47 -8.34 -5.41
CA ASP A 71 1.92 -7.82 -6.66
C ASP A 71 1.15 -6.52 -6.44
N VAL A 72 1.24 -5.62 -7.40
CA VAL A 72 0.63 -4.29 -7.37
C VAL A 72 -0.37 -4.14 -8.49
N LYS A 73 -1.57 -3.65 -8.18
CA LYS A 73 -2.53 -3.13 -9.15
C LYS A 73 -2.75 -1.64 -8.92
N VAL A 74 -2.50 -0.82 -9.94
CA VAL A 74 -2.47 0.64 -9.74
C VAL A 74 -2.74 1.42 -11.03
N SER A 75 -3.27 2.64 -10.91
CA SER A 75 -3.46 3.55 -12.05
C SER A 75 -2.28 4.49 -12.29
N ARG A 76 -1.59 4.94 -11.24
CA ARG A 76 -0.36 5.74 -11.29
C ARG A 76 0.65 5.23 -10.26
N LEU A 77 1.86 4.93 -10.70
CA LEU A 77 2.94 4.46 -9.83
C LEU A 77 4.04 5.51 -9.74
N THR A 78 4.47 5.83 -8.52
CA THR A 78 5.69 6.60 -8.24
C THR A 78 6.58 5.77 -7.33
N VAL A 79 7.84 5.61 -7.71
CA VAL A 79 8.88 4.97 -6.88
C VAL A 79 10.01 5.97 -6.75
N GLU A 80 10.24 6.45 -5.52
CA GLU A 80 11.32 7.38 -5.20
C GLU A 80 12.66 6.65 -5.05
N ASP A 81 13.75 7.39 -5.17
CA ASP A 81 15.10 6.86 -4.94
C ASP A 81 15.22 6.22 -3.55
N GLY A 82 15.81 5.02 -3.52
CA GLY A 82 15.99 4.24 -2.29
C GLY A 82 14.83 3.31 -1.94
N ALA A 83 13.68 3.43 -2.62
CA ALA A 83 12.57 2.50 -2.46
C ALA A 83 12.78 1.22 -3.28
N THR A 84 12.17 0.11 -2.86
CA THR A 84 12.26 -1.18 -3.57
C THR A 84 10.89 -1.79 -3.74
N LEU A 85 10.54 -2.14 -4.98
CA LEU A 85 9.34 -2.89 -5.34
C LEU A 85 9.77 -4.23 -5.95
N ASN A 86 9.37 -5.33 -5.32
CA ASN A 86 9.59 -6.69 -5.81
C ASN A 86 8.23 -7.38 -6.03
N GLY A 87 7.86 -7.56 -7.30
CA GLY A 87 6.59 -8.19 -7.69
C GLY A 87 6.13 -7.71 -9.07
N ASN A 88 4.98 -8.21 -9.51
CA ASN A 88 4.39 -7.78 -10.78
C ASN A 88 3.59 -6.49 -10.59
N VAL A 89 3.71 -5.56 -11.54
CA VAL A 89 2.88 -4.36 -11.58
C VAL A 89 1.88 -4.47 -12.71
N THR A 90 0.60 -4.50 -12.36
CA THR A 90 -0.52 -4.42 -13.32
C THR A 90 -1.08 -3.00 -13.33
N MET A 91 -0.84 -2.28 -14.43
CA MET A 91 -1.41 -0.95 -14.63
C MET A 91 -2.90 -1.07 -15.03
N ALA A 92 -3.77 -0.38 -14.31
CA ALA A 92 -5.21 -0.33 -14.59
C ALA A 92 -5.67 1.11 -14.87
N PRO A 93 -6.63 1.35 -15.77
CA PRO A 93 -7.16 2.69 -15.98
C PRO A 93 -7.87 3.22 -14.73
N GLU A 94 -7.65 4.50 -14.42
CA GLU A 94 -8.37 5.23 -13.37
C GLU A 94 -9.84 5.34 -13.81
N LYS A 95 -10.75 4.60 -13.17
CA LYS A 95 -12.19 4.71 -13.47
C LYS A 95 -12.66 6.09 -12.97
N SER A 96 -13.10 6.92 -13.91
CA SER A 96 -13.73 8.23 -13.67
C SER A 96 -15.05 8.09 -12.96
#